data_AF-A0A967THJ5-F1
#
_entry.id   AF-A0A967THJ5-F1
#
_cell.length_a   1.000
_cell.length_b   1.000
_cell.length_c   1.000
_cell.angle_alpha   90.00
_cell.angle_beta   90.00
_cell.angle_gamma   90.00
#
_symmetry.space_group_name_H-M   'P 1'
#
loop_
_entity.id
_entity.type
_entity.pdbx_description
1 polymer ?
#
loop_
_entity_poly.entity_id
_entity_poly.type
_entity_poly.pdbx_seq_one_letter_code
_entity_poly.pdbx_strand_id
1 'polypeptide(L)'
;FRGRGWGSLAGAVVLTGFAHANKLLAGYVVLRALNLPAPFVDVLLLQTLIVFLLYFAPTPGGSGLAELLSVAVMSIYVPRELTPSYILLWRILVSYLTVAFGSFLFWRWLKLTEERLEGD
;
A
#
# COMPACT_ATOMS: atom_id res chain seq x y z
N PHE A 1 -31.24 -11.47 6.18
CA PHE A 1 -29.80 -11.73 6.34
C PHE A 1 -29.58 -13.00 7.18
N ARG A 2 -29.75 -14.20 6.59
CA ARG A 2 -29.60 -15.50 7.30
C ARG A 2 -28.12 -15.88 7.43
N GLY A 3 -27.78 -16.69 8.44
CA GLY A 3 -26.42 -16.94 9.00
C GLY A 3 -25.25 -17.23 8.05
N ARG A 4 -25.48 -17.49 6.75
CA ARG A 4 -24.42 -17.61 5.74
C ARG A 4 -23.74 -16.26 5.40
N GLY A 5 -24.47 -15.15 5.58
CA GLY A 5 -23.96 -13.79 5.31
C GLY A 5 -22.85 -13.33 6.26
N TRP A 6 -22.87 -13.78 7.52
CA TRP A 6 -21.85 -13.41 8.51
C TRP A 6 -20.50 -14.05 8.21
N GLY A 7 -20.50 -15.30 7.74
CA GLY A 7 -19.28 -15.97 7.30
C GLY A 7 -18.64 -15.28 6.09
N SER A 8 -19.45 -14.85 5.10
CA SER A 8 -18.95 -14.08 3.97
C SER A 8 -18.43 -12.69 4.37
N LEU A 9 -19.07 -12.03 5.35
CA LEU A 9 -18.58 -10.75 5.87
C LEU A 9 -17.24 -10.91 6.59
N ALA A 10 -17.12 -11.91 7.47
CA ALA A 10 -15.87 -12.21 8.16
C ALA A 10 -14.75 -12.53 7.14
N GLY A 11 -15.04 -13.36 6.15
CA GLY A 11 -14.10 -13.67 5.06
C GLY A 11 -13.69 -12.42 4.27
N ALA A 12 -14.65 -11.54 3.93
CA ALA A 12 -14.37 -10.29 3.23
C ALA A 12 -13.46 -9.35 4.05
N VAL A 13 -13.67 -9.24 5.36
CA VAL A 13 -12.82 -8.44 6.25
C VAL A 13 -11.38 -8.98 6.27
N VAL A 14 -11.21 -10.30 6.40
CA VAL A 14 -9.87 -10.93 6.39
C VAL A 14 -9.18 -10.70 5.05
N LEU A 15 -9.88 -10.96 3.94
CA LEU A 15 -9.35 -10.71 2.59
C LEU A 15 -8.99 -9.24 2.38
N THR A 16 -9.79 -8.31 2.89
CA THR A 16 -9.50 -6.87 2.81
C THR A 16 -8.23 -6.53 3.58
N GLY A 17 -8.07 -7.10 4.78
CA GLY A 17 -6.85 -6.95 5.57
C GLY A 17 -5.62 -7.42 4.82
N PHE A 18 -5.66 -8.62 4.21
CA PHE A 18 -4.59 -9.12 3.36
C PHE A 18 -4.32 -8.22 2.14
N ALA A 19 -5.37 -7.76 1.46
CA ALA A 19 -5.24 -6.87 0.31
C ALA A 19 -4.62 -5.51 0.65
N HIS A 20 -4.72 -5.06 1.91
CA HIS A 20 -4.14 -3.81 2.40
C HIS A 20 -2.87 -4.01 3.22
N ALA A 21 -2.41 -5.26 3.38
CA ALA A 21 -1.25 -5.58 4.21
C ALA A 21 0.01 -4.85 3.72
N ASN A 22 0.20 -4.69 2.41
CA ASN A 22 1.34 -3.95 1.87
C ASN A 22 1.37 -2.49 2.37
N LYS A 23 0.22 -1.80 2.40
CA LYS A 23 0.11 -0.41 2.88
C LYS A 23 0.40 -0.30 4.37
N LEU A 24 -0.09 -1.26 5.15
CA LEU A 24 0.06 -1.28 6.61
C LEU A 24 1.48 -1.66 7.05
N LEU A 25 2.14 -2.54 6.31
CA LEU A 25 3.50 -3.01 6.63
C LEU A 25 4.60 -2.15 6.00
N ALA A 26 4.30 -1.37 4.96
CA ALA A 26 5.30 -0.59 4.22
C ALA A 26 6.15 0.29 5.14
N GLY A 27 5.53 1.08 6.02
CA GLY A 27 6.27 1.95 6.95
C GLY A 27 7.27 1.17 7.81
N TYR A 28 6.86 0.01 8.35
CA TYR A 28 7.73 -0.80 9.19
C TYR A 28 8.89 -1.41 8.40
N VAL A 29 8.60 -1.97 7.22
CA VAL A 29 9.63 -2.56 6.35
C VAL A 29 10.66 -1.50 5.94
N VAL A 30 10.23 -0.28 5.61
CA VAL A 30 11.14 0.82 5.24
C VAL A 30 11.99 1.24 6.43
N LEU A 31 11.42 1.41 7.62
CA LEU A 31 12.20 1.73 8.82
C LEU A 31 13.27 0.68 9.10
N ARG A 32 12.92 -0.61 8.96
CA ARG A 32 13.89 -1.71 9.08
C ARG A 32 14.97 -1.66 7.99
N ALA A 33 14.61 -1.35 6.75
CA ALA A 33 15.56 -1.20 5.65
C ALA A 33 16.54 -0.02 5.87
N LEU A 34 16.09 1.04 6.53
CA LEU A 34 16.90 2.20 6.93
C LEU A 34 17.63 2.00 8.27
N ASN A 35 17.55 0.81 8.86
CA ASN A 35 18.13 0.46 10.16
C ASN A 35 17.64 1.35 11.32
N LEU A 36 16.39 1.84 11.24
CA LEU A 36 15.75 2.66 12.27
C LEU A 36 14.95 1.76 13.23
N PRO A 37 15.22 1.80 14.55
CA PRO A 37 14.47 1.02 15.52
C PRO A 37 13.10 1.66 15.78
N ALA A 38 12.03 0.89 15.59
CA ALA A 38 10.68 1.31 15.95
C ALA A 38 9.84 0.09 16.38
N PRO A 39 8.98 0.23 17.41
CA PRO A 39 8.03 -0.81 17.78
C PRO A 39 7.05 -1.10 16.63
N PHE A 40 6.83 -2.38 16.33
CA PHE A 40 5.98 -2.77 15.21
C PHE A 40 4.54 -2.23 15.32
N VAL A 41 3.95 -2.33 16.52
CA VAL A 41 2.57 -1.91 16.77
C VAL A 41 2.42 -0.40 16.57
N ASP A 42 3.37 0.39 17.05
CA ASP A 42 3.34 1.84 16.91
C ASP A 42 3.37 2.24 15.43
N VAL A 43 4.28 1.64 14.65
CA VAL A 43 4.37 1.91 13.21
C VAL A 43 3.10 1.46 12.49
N LEU A 44 2.53 0.32 12.87
CA LEU A 44 1.27 -0.16 12.31
C LEU A 44 0.13 0.86 12.54
N LEU A 45 0.01 1.40 13.75
CA LEU A 45 -0.98 2.43 14.10
C LEU A 45 -0.77 3.72 13.30
N LEU A 46 0.48 4.16 13.13
CA LEU A 46 0.81 5.31 12.30
C LEU A 46 0.45 5.08 10.82
N GLN A 47 0.72 3.89 10.27
CA GLN A 47 0.31 3.55 8.91
C GLN A 47 -1.21 3.48 8.76
N THR A 48 -1.94 2.95 9.74
CA THR A 48 -3.41 3.00 9.77
C THR A 48 -3.90 4.44 9.77
N LEU A 49 -3.29 5.33 10.56
CA LEU A 49 -3.61 6.76 10.57
C LEU A 49 -3.36 7.41 9.21
N ILE A 50 -2.22 7.14 8.57
CA ILE A 50 -1.90 7.68 7.22
C ILE A 50 -2.95 7.22 6.20
N VAL A 51 -3.27 5.92 6.17
CA VAL A 51 -4.28 5.38 5.24
C VAL A 51 -5.66 5.99 5.52
N PHE A 52 -6.03 6.14 6.80
CA PHE A 52 -7.28 6.79 7.21
C PHE A 52 -7.34 8.25 6.72
N LEU A 53 -6.30 9.04 6.96
CA LEU A 53 -6.25 10.44 6.52
C LEU A 53 -6.29 10.55 4.99
N LEU A 54 -5.73 9.58 4.28
CA LEU A 54 -5.77 9.54 2.83
C LEU A 54 -7.16 9.28 2.25
N TYR A 55 -8.09 8.69 3.00
CA TYR A 55 -9.50 8.61 2.55
C TYR A 55 -10.15 9.98 2.40
N PHE A 56 -9.64 11.01 3.09
CA PHE A 56 -10.13 12.38 2.97
C PHE A 56 -9.34 13.21 1.95
N ALA A 57 -8.30 12.64 1.33
CA ALA A 57 -7.49 13.38 0.37
C ALA A 57 -8.24 13.55 -0.96
N PRO A 58 -8.42 14.79 -1.46
CA PRO A 58 -9.14 15.06 -2.72
C PRO A 58 -8.36 14.64 -3.98
N THR A 59 -7.14 14.13 -3.84
CA THR A 59 -6.26 13.83 -4.99
C THR A 59 -6.40 12.36 -5.41
N PRO A 60 -6.88 12.07 -6.64
CA PRO A 60 -6.86 10.71 -7.16
C PRO A 60 -5.40 10.24 -7.27
N GLY A 61 -5.07 9.13 -6.60
CA GLY A 61 -3.71 8.57 -6.55
C GLY A 61 -2.81 9.10 -5.42
N GLY A 62 -3.23 10.13 -4.67
CA GLY A 62 -2.57 10.55 -3.43
C GLY A 62 -1.11 11.02 -3.57
N SER A 63 -0.63 11.44 -4.74
CA SER A 63 0.82 11.63 -4.93
C SER A 63 1.40 12.83 -4.17
N GLY A 64 0.61 13.87 -3.85
CA GLY A 64 1.06 15.02 -3.04
C GLY A 64 0.74 14.88 -1.55
N LEU A 65 -0.55 14.73 -1.22
CA LEU A 65 -0.98 14.64 0.18
C LEU A 65 -0.44 13.38 0.89
N ALA A 66 -0.25 12.25 0.20
CA ALA A 66 0.27 11.07 0.87
C ALA A 66 1.74 11.19 1.26
N GLU A 67 2.56 11.91 0.50
CA GLU A 67 3.96 12.13 0.89
C GLU A 67 4.00 13.04 2.11
N LEU A 68 3.27 14.16 2.05
CA LEU A 68 3.20 15.11 3.14
C LEU A 68 2.70 14.43 4.43
N LEU A 69 1.59 13.69 4.37
CA LEU A 69 1.02 13.00 5.52
C LEU A 69 1.96 11.90 6.04
N SER A 70 2.56 11.11 5.15
CA SER A 70 3.48 10.05 5.54
C SER A 70 4.70 10.62 6.26
N VAL A 71 5.29 11.69 5.74
CA VAL A 71 6.42 12.39 6.37
C VAL A 71 6.02 13.00 7.70
N ALA A 72 4.89 13.73 7.75
CA ALA A 72 4.44 14.40 8.95
C ALA A 72 4.20 13.39 10.09
N VAL A 73 3.46 12.32 9.80
CA VAL A 73 3.10 11.28 10.78
C VAL A 73 4.31 10.46 11.20
N MET A 74 5.24 10.15 10.28
CA MET A 74 6.41 9.32 10.57
C MET A 74 7.64 10.10 11.04
N SER A 75 7.55 11.43 11.12
CA SER A 75 8.64 12.30 11.61
C SER A 75 9.11 11.97 13.04
N ILE A 76 8.29 11.25 13.81
CA ILE A 76 8.62 10.72 15.14
C ILE A 76 9.77 9.69 15.06
N TYR A 77 9.82 8.91 13.97
CA TYR A 77 10.79 7.84 13.77
C TYR A 77 11.83 8.13 12.68
N VAL A 78 11.50 8.98 11.71
CA VAL A 78 12.34 9.25 10.53
C VAL A 78 13.08 10.58 10.72
N PRO A 79 14.41 10.57 10.88
CA PRO A 79 15.22 11.79 10.88
C PRO A 79 15.10 12.55 9.56
N ARG A 80 15.23 13.88 9.62
CA ARG A 80 15.05 14.76 8.44
C ARG A 80 15.98 14.42 7.29
N GLU A 81 17.17 13.93 7.61
CA GLU A 81 18.22 13.52 6.68
C GLU A 81 17.81 12.27 5.88
N LEU A 82 17.00 11.39 6.47
CA LEU A 82 16.53 10.14 5.88
C LEU A 82 15.13 10.24 5.27
N THR A 83 14.44 11.36 5.48
CA THR A 83 13.09 11.61 4.95
C THR A 83 12.96 11.34 3.45
N PRO A 84 13.86 11.81 2.56
CA PRO A 84 13.73 11.54 1.13
C PRO A 84 13.84 10.04 0.80
N SER A 85 14.78 9.34 1.44
CA SER A 85 14.96 7.90 1.28
C SER A 85 13.75 7.12 1.77
N TYR A 86 13.18 7.54 2.92
CA TYR A 86 11.96 6.96 3.46
C TYR A 86 10.78 7.09 2.48
N ILE A 87 10.51 8.29 1.96
CA ILE A 87 9.40 8.53 1.02
C ILE A 87 9.56 7.66 -0.23
N LEU A 88 10.77 7.60 -0.79
CA LEU A 88 11.04 6.85 -2.01
C LEU A 88 10.79 5.34 -1.80
N LEU A 89 11.37 4.75 -0.75
CA LEU A 89 11.19 3.33 -0.45
C LEU A 89 9.74 3.00 -0.12
N TRP A 90 9.07 3.88 0.62
CA TRP A 90 7.66 3.74 0.95
C TRP A 90 6.78 3.79 -0.32
N ARG A 91 7.06 4.72 -1.25
CA ARG A 91 6.38 4.81 -2.55
C ARG A 91 6.55 3.57 -3.40
N ILE A 92 7.75 3.00 -3.41
CA ILE A 92 8.02 1.74 -4.12
C ILE A 92 7.12 0.63 -3.59
N LEU A 93 7.07 0.44 -2.26
CA LEU A 93 6.28 -0.62 -1.64
C LEU A 93 4.76 -0.43 -1.77
N VAL A 94 4.27 0.80 -1.60
CA VAL A 94 2.83 1.09 -1.59
C VAL A 94 2.26 1.17 -2.99
N SER A 95 2.97 1.79 -3.93
CA SER A 95 2.43 2.15 -5.25
C SER A 95 3.15 1.43 -6.38
N TYR A 96 4.46 1.60 -6.52
CA TYR A 96 5.14 1.24 -7.76
C TYR A 96 5.21 -0.27 -8.00
N LEU A 97 5.40 -1.09 -6.96
CA LEU A 97 5.35 -2.56 -7.11
C LEU A 97 3.96 -3.04 -7.52
N THR A 98 2.91 -2.48 -6.92
CA THR A 98 1.52 -2.83 -7.24
C THR A 98 1.19 -2.47 -8.69
N VAL A 99 1.58 -1.26 -9.13
CA VAL A 99 1.38 -0.82 -10.51
C VAL A 99 2.18 -1.68 -11.48
N ALA A 100 3.47 -1.91 -11.21
CA ALA A 100 4.32 -2.72 -12.07
C ALA A 100 3.77 -4.16 -12.24
N PHE A 101 3.35 -4.79 -11.15
CA PHE A 101 2.75 -6.12 -11.19
C PHE A 101 1.43 -6.13 -11.97
N GLY A 102 0.55 -5.16 -11.71
CA GLY A 102 -0.72 -5.01 -12.44
C GLY A 102 -0.51 -4.78 -13.93
N SER A 103 0.42 -3.90 -14.30
CA SER A 103 0.80 -3.62 -15.69
C SER A 103 1.36 -4.86 -16.38
N PHE A 104 2.21 -5.64 -15.71
CA PHE A 104 2.76 -6.88 -16.26
C PHE A 104 1.67 -7.92 -16.53
N LEU A 105 0.75 -8.13 -15.58
CA LEU A 105 -0.38 -9.04 -15.76
C LEU A 105 -1.31 -8.59 -16.90
N PHE A 106 -1.61 -7.29 -16.95
CA PHE A 106 -2.44 -6.72 -18.00
C PHE A 106 -1.80 -6.90 -19.38
N TRP A 107 -0.49 -6.64 -19.50
CA TRP A 107 0.25 -6.83 -20.74
C TRP A 107 0.26 -8.29 -21.20
N ARG A 108 0.45 -9.25 -20.28
CA ARG A 108 0.36 -10.68 -20.60
C ARG A 108 -1.03 -11.08 -21.07
N TRP A 109 -2.07 -10.58 -20.41
CA TRP A 109 -3.45 -10.84 -20.81
C TRP A 109 -3.75 -10.28 -22.21
N LEU A 110 -3.25 -9.09 -22.53
CA LEU A 110 -3.41 -8.47 -23.85
C LEU A 110 -2.78 -9.34 -24.95
N LYS A 111 -1.52 -9.78 -24.76
CA LYS A 111 -0.83 -10.66 -25.72
C LYS A 111 -1.55 -11.97 -25.95
N LEU A 112 -2.02 -12.63 -24.89
CA LEU A 112 -2.78 -13.88 -25.00
C LEU A 112 -4.11 -13.70 -25.75
N THR A 113 -4.67 -12.50 -25.72
CA THR A 113 -5.91 -12.18 -26.42
C THR A 113 -5.65 -11.92 -27.90
N GLU A 114 -4.56 -11.22 -28.24
CA GLU A 114 -4.11 -11.00 -29.62
C GLU A 114 -3.83 -12.35 -30.34
N GLU A 115 -3.07 -13.24 -29.71
CA GLU A 115 -2.79 -14.59 -30.24
C GLU A 115 -4.05 -15.44 -30.49
N ARG A 116 -5.12 -15.24 -29.70
CA ARG A 116 -6.40 -15.93 -29.91
C ARG A 116 -7.19 -15.38 -31.09
N LEU A 117 -7.10 -14.07 -31.34
CA LEU A 117 -7.83 -13.41 -32.42
C LEU A 117 -7.18 -13.63 -33.78
N GLU A 118 -5.85 -13.86 -33.83
CA GLU A 118 -5.14 -14.20 -35.06
C GLU A 118 -5.24 -15.69 -35.44
N GLY A 119 -5.67 -16.54 -34.50
CA GLY A 119 -5.84 -17.98 -34.70
C GLY A 119 -7.24 -18.43 -35.17
N ASP A 120 -8.21 -17.52 -35.18
CA ASP A 120 -9.59 -17.69 -35.68
C ASP A 120 -9.77 -17.00 -37.04
#